data_AF-A0A2A2GY97-F1
#
_entry.id   AF-A0A2A2GY97-F1
#
_cell.length_a   1.000
_cell.length_b   1.000
_cell.length_c   1.000
_cell.angle_alpha   90.00
_cell.angle_beta   90.00
_cell.angle_gamma   90.00
#
_symmetry.space_group_name_H-M   'P 1'
#
loop_
_entity.id
_entity.type
_entity.pdbx_description
1 polymer ?
#
loop_
_entity_poly.entity_id
_entity_poly.type
_entity_poly.pdbx_seq_one_letter_code
_entity_poly.pdbx_strand_id
1 'polypeptide(L)' 'MYTSFLETAKLVLYLKCYPTYDLQGLLFGLDRTRVCRWVKILLPVLEMTLGRECVLPARQIRSAEEFFRAFPGHEFRTGI' A
#
# COMPACT_ATOMS: atom_id res chain seq x y z
N MET A 1 -18.14 -4.60 6.69
CA MET A 1 -17.12 -4.48 7.76
C MET A 1 -15.71 -4.87 7.29
N TYR A 2 -15.54 -5.83 6.37
CA TYR A 2 -14.20 -6.20 5.84
C TYR A 2 -13.55 -5.17 4.92
N THR A 3 -14.34 -4.38 4.18
CA THR A 3 -13.84 -3.39 3.22
C THR A 3 -12.96 -2.32 3.88
N SER A 4 -13.36 -1.86 5.07
CA SER A 4 -12.67 -0.82 5.85
C SER A 4 -11.28 -1.27 6.33
N PHE A 5 -11.12 -2.54 6.70
CA PHE A 5 -9.85 -3.10 7.16
C PHE A 5 -8.86 -3.32 6.00
N LEU A 6 -9.37 -3.73 4.83
CA LEU A 6 -8.53 -3.85 3.63
C LEU A 6 -8.05 -2.50 3.12
N GLU A 7 -8.81 -1.43 3.33
CA GLU A 7 -8.42 -0.06 2.95
C GLU A 7 -7.25 0.47 3.79
N THR A 8 -7.24 0.20 5.10
CA THR A 8 -6.13 0.60 5.97
C THR A 8 -4.86 -0.21 5.70
N ALA A 9 -4.97 -1.52 5.42
CA ALA A 9 -3.83 -2.37 5.05
C ALA A 9 -3.11 -1.88 3.78
N LYS A 10 -3.85 -1.36 2.78
CA LYS A 10 -3.28 -0.80 1.54
C LYS A 10 -2.42 0.43 1.79
N LEU A 11 -2.90 1.33 2.66
CA LEU A 11 -2.19 2.55 2.99
C LEU A 11 -0.95 2.28 3.84
N VAL A 12 -1.04 1.35 4.80
CA VAL A 12 0.12 0.95 5.59
C VAL A 12 1.18 0.29 4.71
N LEU A 13 0.78 -0.52 3.73
CA LEU A 13 1.71 -1.05 2.73
C LEU A 13 2.34 0.07 1.89
N TYR A 14 1.55 1.06 1.48
CA TYR A 14 2.04 2.24 0.75
C TYR A 14 3.10 3.00 1.56
N LEU A 15 2.84 3.25 2.83
CA LEU A 15 3.75 3.95 3.72
C LEU A 15 5.00 3.16 4.07
N LYS A 16 4.93 1.82 4.12
CA LYS A 16 6.06 1.00 4.53
C LYS A 16 6.99 0.61 3.37
N CYS A 17 6.42 0.38 2.20
CA CYS A 17 7.13 -0.20 1.06
C CYS A 17 7.26 0.78 -0.13
N TYR A 18 6.50 1.88 -0.09
CA TYR A 18 6.31 2.82 -1.20
C TYR A 18 6.33 2.13 -2.58
N PRO A 19 5.46 1.13 -2.78
CA PRO A 19 5.42 0.37 -4.01
C PRO A 19 4.84 1.25 -5.13
N THR A 20 5.22 0.96 -6.36
CA THR A 20 4.55 1.54 -7.52
C THR A 20 3.03 1.31 -7.44
N TYR A 21 2.24 2.28 -7.91
CA TYR A 21 0.78 2.14 -7.94
C TYR A 21 0.32 0.90 -8.73
N ASP A 22 1.08 0.48 -9.74
CA ASP A 22 0.82 -0.73 -10.51
C ASP A 22 1.01 -2.01 -9.66
N LEU A 23 2.05 -2.04 -8.82
CA LEU A 23 2.28 -3.13 -7.87
C LEU A 23 1.18 -3.15 -6.81
N GLN A 24 0.80 -2.00 -6.25
CA GLN A 24 -0.30 -1.94 -5.30
C GLN A 24 -1.64 -2.33 -5.94
N GLY A 25 -1.87 -1.95 -7.19
CA GLY A 25 -3.02 -2.40 -7.97
C GLY A 25 -3.05 -3.92 -8.14
N LEU A 26 -1.90 -4.54 -8.46
CA LEU A 26 -1.75 -5.98 -8.57
C LEU A 26 -2.03 -6.70 -7.24
N LEU A 27 -1.49 -6.19 -6.13
CA LEU A 27 -1.63 -6.81 -4.81
C LEU A 27 -3.06 -6.78 -4.25
N PHE A 28 -3.87 -5.81 -4.68
CA PHE A 28 -5.22 -5.60 -4.14
C PHE A 28 -6.34 -5.69 -5.18
N GLY A 29 -6.02 -6.04 -6.44
CA GLY A 29 -6.98 -6.11 -7.55
C GLY A 29 -7.61 -4.75 -7.89
N LEU A 30 -6.86 -3.65 -7.77
CA LEU A 30 -7.36 -2.28 -7.97
C LEU A 30 -6.76 -1.64 -9.21
N ASP A 31 -7.55 -0.80 -9.89
CA ASP A 31 -7.03 0.08 -10.95
C ASP A 31 -6.10 1.16 -10.36
N ARG A 32 -5.04 1.49 -11.10
CA ARG A 32 -4.03 2.49 -10.73
C ARG A 32 -4.64 3.84 -10.33
N THR A 33 -5.68 4.28 -11.05
CA THR A 33 -6.35 5.57 -10.81
C THR A 33 -7.06 5.57 -9.48
N ARG A 34 -7.68 4.44 -9.11
CA ARG A 34 -8.32 4.27 -7.81
C ARG A 34 -7.26 4.36 -6.72
N VAL A 35 -6.16 3.60 -6.84
CA VAL A 35 -5.06 3.62 -5.86
C VAL A 35 -4.54 5.04 -5.61
N CYS A 36 -4.25 5.80 -6.67
CA CYS A 36 -3.76 7.18 -6.57
C CYS A 36 -4.75 8.09 -5.84
N ARG A 37 -6.06 7.97 -6.13
CA ARG A 37 -7.11 8.74 -5.46
C ARG A 37 -7.20 8.40 -3.98
N TRP A 38 -7.13 7.12 -3.64
CA TRP A 38 -7.21 6.65 -2.27
C TRP A 38 -6.04 7.12 -1.42
N VAL A 39 -4.81 7.03 -1.93
CA VAL A 39 -3.62 7.54 -1.21
C VAL A 39 -3.78 9.02 -0.87
N LYS A 40 -4.26 9.84 -1.82
CA LYS A 40 -4.49 11.27 -1.60
C LYS A 40 -5.54 11.58 -0.54
N ILE A 41 -6.55 10.73 -0.39
CA ILE A 41 -7.64 10.93 0.58
C ILE A 41 -7.26 10.36 1.94
N LEU A 42 -6.72 9.15 1.98
CA LEU A 42 -6.50 8.43 3.23
C LEU A 42 -5.21 8.82 3.94
N LEU A 43 -4.16 9.26 3.22
CA LEU A 43 -2.92 9.70 3.83
C LEU A 43 -3.14 10.86 4.83
N PRO A 44 -3.80 11.98 4.48
CA PRO A 44 -4.03 13.06 5.43
C PRO A 44 -4.94 12.63 6.60
N VAL A 45 -5.95 11.79 6.35
CA VAL A 45 -6.81 11.25 7.41
C VAL A 45 -6.01 10.39 8.40
N LEU A 46 -5.07 9.59 7.88
CA LEU A 46 -4.20 8.77 8.68
C LEU A 46 -3.23 9.62 9.52
N GLU A 47 -2.62 10.65 8.92
CA GLU A 47 -1.74 11.58 9.63
C GLU A 47 -2.47 12.35 10.74
N MET A 48 -3.71 12.79 10.48
CA MET A 48 -4.57 13.40 11.49
C MET A 48 -4.91 12.44 12.62
N THR A 49 -5.17 11.16 12.30
CA THR A 49 -5.53 10.14 13.29
C THR A 49 -4.32 9.74 14.15
N LEU A 50 -3.13 9.63 13.54
CA LEU A 50 -1.89 9.28 14.25
C LEU A 50 -1.24 10.48 14.96
N GLY A 51 -1.64 11.71 14.63
CA GLY A 51 -1.04 12.94 15.16
C GLY A 51 0.42 13.13 14.74
N ARG A 52 0.85 12.50 13.64
CA ARG A 52 2.21 12.62 13.09
C ARG A 52 2.22 12.50 11.57
N GLU A 53 3.20 13.14 10.95
CA GLU A 53 3.44 13.02 9.51
C GLU A 53 3.98 11.63 9.18
N CYS A 54 3.44 11.03 8.12
CA CYS A 54 3.84 9.72 7.65
C CYS A 54 4.91 9.88 6.57
N VAL A 55 6.17 9.85 6.98
CA VAL A 55 7.30 9.95 6.06
C VAL A 55 7.37 8.71 5.17
N LEU A 56 7.39 8.94 3.85
CA LEU A 56 7.61 7.88 2.88
C LEU A 56 9.05 7.35 3.00
N PRO A 57 9.28 6.05 2.81
CA PRO A 57 10.62 5.49 2.83
C PRO A 57 11.43 6.06 1.68
N ALA A 58 12.72 6.32 1.94
CA ALA A 58 13.63 6.92 0.95
C ALA A 58 13.80 6.09 -0.33
N ARG A 59 13.46 4.78 -0.27
CA ARG A 59 13.56 3.86 -1.39
C ARG A 59 12.18 3.43 -1.88
N GLN A 60 11.90 3.71 -3.15
CA GLN A 60 10.70 3.23 -3.85
C GLN A 60 10.96 1.84 -4.41
N ILE A 61 10.02 0.91 -4.19
CA ILE A 61 10.04 -0.42 -4.82
C ILE A 61 9.35 -0.30 -6.18
N ARG A 62 10.11 -0.54 -7.26
CA ARG A 62 9.66 -0.26 -8.62
C ARG A 62 9.06 -1.46 -9.34
N SER A 63 9.34 -2.68 -8.90
CA SER A 63 8.83 -3.91 -9.49
C SER A 63 8.38 -4.92 -8.44
N ALA A 64 7.54 -5.87 -8.87
CA ALA A 64 7.15 -7.00 -8.03
C ALA A 64 8.38 -7.83 -7.61
N GLU A 65 9.37 -8.02 -8.50
CA GLU A 65 10.59 -8.77 -8.17
C GLU A 65 11.41 -8.07 -7.09
N GLU A 66 11.52 -6.74 -7.13
CA GLU A 66 12.18 -5.98 -6.07
C GLU A 66 11.42 -6.11 -4.74
N PHE A 67 10.08 -6.14 -4.79
CA PHE A 67 9.24 -6.39 -3.61
C PHE A 67 9.48 -7.77 -3.00
N PHE A 68 9.42 -8.83 -3.81
CA PHE A 68 9.64 -10.21 -3.36
C PHE A 68 11.06 -10.41 -2.82
N ARG A 69 12.06 -9.74 -3.42
CA ARG A 69 13.45 -9.74 -2.92
C ARG A 69 13.62 -8.98 -1.61
N ALA A 70 12.93 -7.85 -1.45
CA ALA A 70 13.02 -7.02 -0.24
C ALA A 70 12.33 -7.68 0.97
N PHE A 71 11.32 -8.52 0.72
CA PHE A 71 10.54 -9.17 1.78
C PHE A 71 10.43 -10.70 1.56
N PRO A 72 11.50 -11.49 1.55
CA PRO A 72 11.38 -12.94 1.29
C PRO A 72 10.46 -13.61 2.35
N GLY A 73 9.35 -14.22 1.92
CA GLY A 73 8.44 -14.99 2.79
C GLY A 73 7.00 -14.47 2.95
N HIS A 74 6.58 -13.42 2.25
CA HIS A 74 5.14 -13.10 2.17
C HIS A 74 4.47 -13.98 1.11
N GLU A 75 4.05 -15.18 1.52
CA GLU A 75 3.12 -15.97 0.74
C GLU A 75 1.78 -15.21 0.69
N PHE A 76 1.46 -14.59 -0.45
CA PHE A 76 0.11 -14.11 -0.71
C PHE A 76 -0.80 -15.33 -0.80
N ARG A 77 -1.38 -15.75 0.33
CA ARG A 77 -2.54 -16.64 0.31
C ARG A 77 -3.68 -15.85 -0.33
N THR A 78 -3.80 -15.96 -1.65
CA THR A 78 -5.01 -15.65 -2.38
C THR A 78 -6.04 -16.72 -2.02
N GLY A 79 -6.61 -16.58 -0.82
CA GLY A 79 -7.82 -17.27 -0.43
C GLY A 79 -8.99 -16.53 -1.07
N ILE A 80 -9.49 -17.11 -2.16
CA ILE A 80 -10.86 -16.89 -2.65
C ILE A 80 -11.82 -17.33 -1.55
#